data_AF-A0A6L2Q060-F1
#
_entry.id   AF-A0A6L2Q060-F1
#
_cell.length_a   1.000
_cell.length_b   1.000
_cell.length_c   1.000
_cell.angle_alpha   90.00
_cell.angle_beta   90.00
_cell.angle_gamma   90.00
#
_symmetry.space_group_name_H-M   'P 1'
#
loop_
_entity.id
_entity.type
_entity.pdbx_description
1 polymer ?
#
loop_
_entity_poly.entity_id
_entity_poly.type
_entity_poly.pdbx_seq_one_letter_code
_entity_poly.pdbx_strand_id
1 'polypeptide(L)'
;MTRIGVETGICSCGVDVLSRRIGRKTTHQLAFSLTLDSVEVTSLDFVAPDEQVFDYWTDGINALLGNKMLSKETENDLETLLSMDIKLRLLDAEGVDIPQDPPAIPADPPNYDFCYELK
;
A
#
# COMPACT_ATOMS: atom_id res chain seq x y z
N MET A 1 -18.95 -15.66 7.26
CA MET A 1 -17.96 -14.71 6.71
C MET A 1 -17.14 -14.24 7.90
N THR A 2 -16.05 -14.94 8.19
CA THR A 2 -15.25 -14.76 9.41
C THR A 2 -14.40 -13.50 9.23
N ARG A 3 -14.64 -12.48 10.05
CA ARG A 3 -13.81 -11.28 10.10
C ARG A 3 -12.61 -11.59 11.00
N ILE A 4 -11.40 -11.30 10.52
CA ILE A 4 -10.18 -11.27 11.33
C ILE A 4 -9.91 -9.80 11.58
N GLY A 5 -9.79 -9.39 12.84
CA GLY A 5 -9.43 -8.02 13.20
C GLY A 5 -7.93 -7.92 13.46
N VAL A 6 -7.26 -6.96 12.84
CA VAL A 6 -5.87 -6.61 13.16
C VAL A 6 -5.90 -5.31 13.94
N GLU A 7 -5.54 -5.34 15.22
CA GLU A 7 -5.40 -4.14 16.04
C GLU A 7 -3.99 -3.57 15.88
N THR A 8 -3.85 -2.54 15.05
CA THR A 8 -2.67 -1.67 15.02
C THR A 8 -3.05 -0.28 15.54
N GLY A 9 -2.19 0.25 16.42
CA GLY A 9 -2.37 1.56 17.02
C GLY A 9 -2.10 2.70 16.03
N ILE A 10 -3.02 2.96 15.10
CA ILE A 10 -3.15 4.27 14.45
C ILE A 10 -4.63 4.65 14.44
N CYS A 11 -4.95 5.59 15.32
CA CYS A 11 -6.28 6.16 15.50
C CYS A 11 -6.68 6.96 14.25
N SER A 12 -7.71 6.51 13.53
CA SER A 12 -8.66 7.39 12.83
C SER A 12 -9.96 6.62 12.55
N CYS A 13 -11.06 7.18 13.05
CA CYS A 13 -12.46 6.79 12.83
C CYS A 13 -13.01 5.60 13.66
N GLY A 14 -13.41 5.92 14.89
CA GLY A 14 -14.75 5.61 15.40
C GLY A 14 -15.14 4.15 15.56
N VAL A 15 -14.50 3.45 16.49
CA VAL A 15 -15.10 2.34 17.26
C VAL A 15 -14.59 2.48 18.69
N ASP A 16 -15.46 2.40 19.70
CA ASP A 16 -15.08 2.57 21.10
C ASP A 16 -14.05 1.52 21.53
N VAL A 17 -12.79 1.95 21.74
CA VAL A 17 -11.68 1.09 22.17
C VAL A 17 -11.27 1.43 23.61
N LEU A 18 -11.53 0.52 24.54
CA LEU A 18 -11.14 0.66 25.95
C LEU A 18 -9.63 0.44 26.10
N SER A 19 -8.87 1.54 26.08
CA SER A 19 -7.42 1.56 26.32
C SER A 19 -7.08 1.32 27.80
N ARG A 20 -6.56 0.14 28.15
CA ARG A 20 -5.80 -0.05 29.41
C ARG A 20 -4.37 0.45 29.20
N ARG A 21 -4.06 1.65 29.69
CA ARG A 21 -2.70 2.19 29.74
C ARG A 21 -1.86 1.44 30.78
N ILE A 22 -0.99 0.54 30.34
CA ILE A 22 0.17 0.09 31.12
C ILE A 22 1.42 0.77 30.56
N GLY A 23 2.07 1.57 31.41
CA GLY A 23 3.24 2.35 31.06
C GLY A 23 4.51 1.50 30.99
N ARG A 24 5.10 1.38 29.79
CA ARG A 24 6.54 1.16 29.53
C ARG A 24 6.80 1.37 28.03
N LYS A 25 7.63 2.36 27.66
CA LYS A 25 7.58 3.06 26.36
C LYS A 25 8.34 2.44 25.16
N THR A 26 8.73 1.17 25.15
CA THR A 26 9.55 0.65 24.01
C THR A 26 9.13 -0.70 23.44
N THR A 27 8.57 -1.60 24.25
CA THR A 27 8.25 -2.98 23.79
C THR A 27 6.83 -3.14 23.26
N HIS A 28 5.91 -2.25 23.62
CA HIS A 28 4.50 -2.33 23.21
C HIS A 28 4.24 -1.88 21.76
N GLN A 29 5.21 -1.28 21.07
CA GLN A 29 5.01 -0.77 19.71
C GLN A 29 5.07 -1.88 18.65
N LEU A 30 5.68 -3.03 18.98
CA LEU A 30 5.83 -4.18 18.07
C LEU A 30 4.88 -5.33 18.42
N ALA A 31 4.00 -5.13 19.40
CA ALA A 31 3.04 -6.15 19.82
C ALA A 31 1.74 -6.00 19.04
N PHE A 32 1.19 -7.12 18.56
CA PHE A 32 -0.12 -7.18 17.92
C PHE A 32 -0.85 -8.46 18.33
N SER A 33 -2.17 -8.44 18.27
CA SER A 33 -3.00 -9.60 18.58
C SER A 33 -3.91 -9.92 17.41
N LEU A 34 -4.10 -11.21 17.16
CA LEU A 34 -5.08 -11.70 16.19
C LEU A 34 -6.30 -12.19 16.94
N THR A 35 -7.44 -11.58 16.66
CA THR A 35 -8.73 -11.99 17.23
C THR A 35 -9.60 -12.57 16.12
N LEU A 36 -10.15 -13.76 16.39
CA LEU A 36 -11.17 -14.38 15.55
C LEU A 36 -12.55 -14.03 16.11
N ASP A 37 -13.47 -13.68 15.21
CA ASP A 37 -14.86 -13.32 15.54
C ASP A 37 -15.74 -14.55 15.91
N SER A 38 -15.13 -15.57 16.54
CA SER A 38 -15.74 -16.85 16.90
C SER A 38 -16.32 -16.81 18.32
N VAL A 39 -17.30 -17.68 18.60
CA VAL A 39 -17.99 -17.79 19.91
C VAL A 39 -17.00 -18.11 21.05
N GLU A 40 -15.88 -18.77 20.74
CA GLU A 40 -14.74 -18.88 21.63
C GLU A 40 -13.71 -17.81 21.23
N VAL A 41 -13.62 -16.76 22.04
CA VAL A 41 -12.67 -15.66 21.86
C VAL A 41 -11.27 -16.18 22.21
N THR A 42 -10.60 -16.75 21.21
CA THR A 42 -9.18 -17.07 21.29
C THR A 42 -8.42 -15.94 20.61
N SER A 43 -7.74 -15.12 21.40
CA SER A 43 -6.78 -14.13 20.90
C SER A 43 -5.40 -14.76 20.85
N LEU A 44 -4.64 -14.42 19.81
CA LEU A 44 -3.25 -14.86 19.68
C LEU A 44 -2.33 -13.64 19.70
N ASP A 45 -1.57 -13.51 20.79
CA ASP A 45 -0.72 -12.36 21.03
C ASP A 45 0.70 -12.62 20.52
N PHE A 46 1.20 -11.69 19.73
CA PHE A 46 2.53 -11.72 19.14
C PHE A 46 3.33 -10.47 19.51
N VAL A 47 4.64 -10.61 19.53
CA VAL A 47 5.59 -9.48 19.61
C VAL A 47 6.59 -9.69 18.49
N ALA A 48 6.58 -8.78 17.51
CA ALA A 48 7.53 -8.82 16.42
C ALA A 48 8.96 -8.54 16.93
N PRO A 49 9.98 -9.17 16.33
CA PRO A 49 11.37 -8.98 16.71
C PRO A 49 11.91 -7.60 16.33
N ASP A 50 11.36 -6.99 15.28
CA ASP A 50 11.72 -5.68 14.75
C ASP A 50 10.53 -5.03 14.02
N GLU A 51 10.71 -3.76 13.64
CA GLU A 51 9.69 -2.93 12.98
C GLU A 51 9.35 -3.43 11.57
N GLN A 52 10.34 -3.91 10.81
CA GLN A 52 10.11 -4.44 9.46
C GLN A 52 9.23 -5.69 9.49
N VAL A 53 9.50 -6.62 10.42
CA VAL A 53 8.69 -7.81 10.58
C VAL A 53 7.27 -7.46 11.05
N PHE A 54 7.13 -6.47 11.94
CA PHE A 54 5.82 -5.95 12.34
C PHE A 54 5.02 -5.41 11.15
N ASP A 55 5.66 -4.60 10.32
CA ASP A 55 5.07 -4.00 9.12
C ASP A 55 4.61 -5.09 8.13
N TYR A 56 5.44 -6.11 7.87
CA TYR A 56 5.07 -7.23 7.01
C TYR A 56 3.91 -8.07 7.55
N TRP A 57 3.87 -8.31 8.87
CA TRP A 57 2.73 -9.03 9.46
C TRP A 57 1.44 -8.24 9.31
N THR A 58 1.45 -6.97 9.70
CA THR A 58 0.26 -6.13 9.70
C THR A 58 -0.28 -5.89 8.29
N ASP A 59 0.60 -5.63 7.32
CA ASP A 59 0.22 -5.50 5.92
C ASP A 59 -0.21 -6.82 5.29
N GLY A 60 0.48 -7.92 5.59
CA GLY A 60 0.10 -9.24 5.10
C GLY A 60 -1.30 -9.63 5.55
N ILE A 61 -1.64 -9.38 6.82
CA ILE A 61 -2.99 -9.68 7.31
C ILE A 61 -4.02 -8.69 6.74
N ASN A 62 -3.68 -7.40 6.61
CA ASN A 62 -4.55 -6.43 5.93
C ASN A 62 -4.85 -6.88 4.49
N ALA A 63 -3.85 -7.35 3.75
CA ALA A 63 -4.03 -7.87 2.39
C ALA A 63 -4.95 -9.10 2.35
N LEU A 64 -4.79 -10.05 3.30
CA LEU A 64 -5.67 -11.21 3.42
C LEU A 64 -7.12 -10.83 3.72
N LEU A 65 -7.33 -9.71 4.42
CA LEU A 65 -8.64 -9.15 4.73
C LEU A 65 -9.22 -8.29 3.60
N GLY A 66 -8.45 -8.02 2.54
CA GLY A 66 -8.81 -7.10 1.46
C GLY A 66 -8.71 -5.62 1.86
N ASN A 67 -8.08 -5.32 2.98
CA ASN A 67 -7.78 -3.96 3.41
C ASN A 67 -6.53 -3.43 2.72
N LYS A 68 -6.38 -2.10 2.72
CA LYS A 68 -5.17 -1.45 2.20
C LYS A 68 -3.98 -1.72 3.14
N MET A 69 -2.82 -2.02 2.55
CA MET A 69 -1.53 -2.06 3.22
C MET A 69 -1.06 -0.62 3.51
N LEU A 70 -0.64 -0.33 4.75
CA LEU A 70 -0.40 1.03 5.23
C LEU A 70 0.98 1.22 5.86
N SER A 71 1.80 0.16 5.95
CA SER A 71 3.11 0.29 6.57
C SER A 71 4.09 1.11 5.73
N LYS A 72 5.16 1.55 6.40
CA LYS A 72 6.26 2.26 5.75
C LYS A 72 7.01 1.33 4.78
N GLU A 73 7.16 0.06 5.12
CA GLU A 73 7.83 -0.92 4.24
C GLU A 73 7.07 -1.08 2.92
N THR A 74 5.73 -1.15 2.95
CA THR A 74 4.93 -1.17 1.71
C THR A 74 5.13 0.10 0.87
N GLU A 75 5.19 1.27 1.49
CA GLU A 75 5.44 2.53 0.77
C GLU A 75 6.83 2.56 0.13
N ASN A 76 7.86 2.14 0.86
CA ASN A 76 9.25 2.05 0.37
C ASN A 76 9.37 1.06 -0.80
N ASP A 77 8.77 -0.12 -0.68
CA ASP A 77 8.78 -1.14 -1.71
C ASP A 77 8.05 -0.64 -2.96
N LEU A 78 6.89 0.01 -2.79
CA LEU A 78 6.13 0.60 -3.88
C LEU A 78 6.93 1.70 -4.59
N GLU A 79 7.55 2.62 -3.85
CA GLU A 79 8.38 3.68 -4.42
C GLU A 79 9.55 3.09 -5.21
N THR A 80 10.24 2.09 -4.66
CA THR A 80 11.38 1.45 -5.30
C THR A 80 10.99 0.80 -6.63
N LEU A 81 9.89 0.02 -6.62
CA LEU A 81 9.39 -0.67 -7.81
C LEU A 81 8.91 0.31 -8.88
N LEU A 82 8.13 1.33 -8.48
CA LEU A 82 7.63 2.35 -9.40
C LEU A 82 8.75 3.22 -9.98
N SER A 83 9.74 3.60 -9.16
CA SER A 83 10.89 4.38 -9.60
C SER A 83 11.64 3.68 -10.73
N MET A 84 11.85 2.36 -10.60
CA MET A 84 12.49 1.56 -11.63
C MET A 84 11.62 1.47 -12.90
N ASP A 85 10.32 1.18 -12.78
CA ASP A 85 9.41 1.07 -13.94
C ASP A 85 9.34 2.38 -14.72
N ILE A 86 9.19 3.51 -14.03
CA ILE A 86 9.15 4.84 -14.65
C ILE A 86 10.47 5.14 -15.37
N LYS A 87 11.62 4.87 -14.74
CA LYS A 87 12.93 5.08 -15.38
C LYS A 87 13.07 4.28 -16.67
N LEU A 88 12.61 3.02 -16.69
CA LEU A 88 12.64 2.19 -17.91
C LEU A 88 11.77 2.78 -19.02
N ARG A 89 10.56 3.28 -18.70
CA ARG A 89 9.69 3.94 -19.68
C ARG A 89 10.26 5.26 -20.20
N LEU A 90 11.05 5.96 -19.39
CA LEU A 90 11.67 7.23 -19.77
C LEU A 90 12.91 7.07 -20.64
N LEU A 91 13.41 5.84 -20.85
CA LEU A 91 14.54 5.61 -21.77
C LEU A 91 14.23 6.07 -23.20
N ASP A 92 12.98 5.94 -23.65
CA ASP A 92 12.54 6.40 -24.98
C ASP A 92 12.50 7.93 -25.12
N ALA A 93 12.48 8.65 -23.99
CA ALA A 93 12.44 10.10 -23.92
C ALA A 93 13.80 10.71 -23.52
N GLU A 94 14.88 9.92 -23.55
CA GLU A 94 16.21 10.40 -23.18
C GLU A 94 16.68 11.54 -24.12
N GLY A 95 17.07 12.68 -23.52
CA GLY A 95 17.52 13.86 -24.26
C GLY A 95 16.40 14.74 -24.85
N VAL A 96 15.13 14.41 -24.57
CA VAL A 96 13.96 15.23 -24.94
C VAL A 96 13.48 16.01 -23.72
N ASP A 97 13.20 17.30 -23.91
CA ASP A 97 12.59 18.13 -22.86
C ASP A 97 11.13 17.69 -22.64
N ILE A 98 10.84 17.18 -21.44
CA ILE A 98 9.48 16.75 -21.06
C ILE A 98 8.64 18.00 -20.74
N PRO A 99 7.58 18.29 -21.51
CA PRO A 99 6.73 19.45 -21.26
C PRO A 99 5.98 19.29 -19.93
N GLN A 100 5.76 20.41 -19.22
CA GLN A 100 5.00 20.40 -17.96
C GLN A 100 3.50 20.20 -18.18
N ASP A 101 2.98 20.78 -19.25
CA ASP A 101 1.59 20.65 -19.67
C ASP A 101 1.48 19.70 -20.86
N PRO A 102 0.43 18.87 -20.92
CA PRO A 102 0.20 18.00 -22.07
C PRO A 102 -0.01 18.86 -23.34
N PRO A 103 0.61 18.50 -24.49
CA PRO A 103 0.41 19.21 -25.74
C PRO A 103 -1.06 19.13 -26.19
N ALA A 104 -1.55 20.19 -26.84
CA ALA A 104 -2.91 20.22 -27.34
C ALA A 104 -3.13 19.10 -28.38
N ILE A 105 -4.21 18.34 -28.21
CA ILE A 105 -4.61 17.30 -29.16
C ILE A 105 -5.08 18.01 -30.44
N PRO A 106 -4.50 17.72 -31.62
CA PRO A 106 -4.94 18.33 -32.86
C PRO A 106 -6.34 17.83 -33.25
N ALA A 107 -7.06 18.63 -34.05
CA ALA A 107 -8.32 18.18 -34.64
C ALA A 107 -8.08 17.02 -35.62
N ASP A 108 -9.11 16.20 -35.82
CA ASP A 108 -9.02 15.06 -36.73
C ASP A 108 -8.63 15.51 -38.16
N PRO A 109 -7.82 14.70 -38.87
CA PRO A 109 -7.48 14.99 -40.26
C PRO A 109 -8.73 15.08 -41.16
N PRO A 110 -8.73 15.92 -42.21
CA PRO A 110 -9.86 16.02 -43.14
C PRO A 110 -10.19 14.74 -43.93
N ASN A 111 -9.23 13.82 -44.05
CA ASN A 111 -9.37 12.52 -44.71
C ASN A 111 -8.42 11.49 -44.07
N TYR A 112 -8.65 10.21 -44.38
CA TYR A 112 -7.83 9.08 -43.94
C TYR A 112 -7.09 8.42 -45.11
N ASP A 113 -6.71 9.21 -46.13
CA ASP A 113 -5.96 8.74 -47.29
C ASP A 113 -4.47 8.64 -46.92
N PHE A 114 -4.10 7.55 -46.23
CA PHE A 114 -2.74 7.37 -45.71
C PHE A 114 -1.71 7.18 -46.84
N CYS A 115 -0.53 7.79 -46.68
CA CYS A 115 0.58 7.65 -47.64
C CYS A 115 1.23 6.24 -47.66
N TYR A 116 0.83 5.35 -46.74
CA TYR A 116 1.40 4.02 -46.56
C TYR A 116 0.30 3.00 -46.32
N GLU A 117 0.44 1.83 -46.93
CA GLU A 117 -0.37 0.66 -46.60
C GLU A 117 0.26 -0.08 -45.42
N LEU A 118 -0.54 -0.40 -44.39
CA LEU A 118 -0.13 -1.29 -43.31
C LEU A 118 -0.02 -2.71 -43.88
N LYS A 119 1.20 -3.26 -43.88
CA LYS A 119 1.48 -4.66 -44.23
C LYS A 119 1.27 -5.60 -43.05
#